data_AF-A0A956PHK6-F1
#
_entry.id   AF-A0A956PHK6-F1
#
_cell.length_a   1.000
_cell.length_b   1.000
_cell.length_c   1.000
_cell.angle_alpha   90.00
_cell.angle_beta   90.00
_cell.angle_gamma   90.00
#
_symmetry.space_group_name_H-M   'P 1'
#
loop_
_entity.id
_entity.type
_entity.pdbx_description
1 polymer ?
#
loop_
_entity_poly.entity_id
_entity_poly.type
_entity_poly.pdbx_seq_one_letter_code
_entity_poly.pdbx_strand_id
1 'polypeptide(L)'
;MFKERILIALMLVTLPVTALAESLFPLRGDEGPLMDLEPQAAVWLTDDLILVSDSHRNNVQIFDTEGRRFRLFDAATNNPPAHFVGLDRLSDKEFLILGSHYHEKNNPRYRKDRSRLHKFYLDVETEDLRLDDFKENISPQEPLRMTRMWGATPLRQLEFCGIAVNKSKDIAWFGLTQPKSEKGNLSLLRCSLKGLLAADEDLEFAEVDTGFALPLEERCQRPTYLTDLHVLDDGSLLLLLTADDLEGKRFCTSSLYRWVPGGKATLVKKDLAPDNRATGMAVKSLGGGRYRIALVCDNVASETEIPPRLVVLSEPLKVH
;
A
#
# COMPACT_ATOMS: atom_id res chain seq x y z
N MET A 1 49.57 -36.05 36.25
CA MET A 1 48.35 -36.14 35.43
C MET A 1 47.84 -34.71 35.24
N PHE A 2 48.36 -33.95 34.27
CA PHE A 2 47.95 -33.84 32.86
C PHE A 2 46.58 -33.17 32.65
N LYS A 3 46.64 -32.06 31.87
CA LYS A 3 45.62 -31.39 31.03
C LYS A 3 44.77 -30.31 31.72
N GLU A 4 45.07 -29.03 31.50
CA GLU A 4 44.71 -28.19 30.33
C GLU A 4 43.24 -27.75 30.29
N ARG A 5 43.05 -26.41 30.33
CA ARG A 5 42.12 -25.55 29.53
C ARG A 5 41.97 -24.19 30.29
N ILE A 6 42.42 -22.99 29.87
CA ILE A 6 42.37 -22.28 28.57
C ILE A 6 40.93 -22.35 28.01
N LEU A 7 40.10 -21.31 27.81
CA LEU A 7 40.30 -19.89 27.47
C LEU A 7 38.92 -19.17 27.39
N ILE A 8 38.91 -17.85 27.57
CA ILE A 8 38.12 -16.79 26.89
C ILE A 8 36.56 -16.82 26.86
N ALA A 9 36.04 -15.72 27.42
CA ALA A 9 34.88 -14.88 27.11
C ALA A 9 33.87 -15.29 26.02
N LEU A 10 32.59 -15.03 26.33
CA LEU A 10 31.80 -14.13 25.50
C LEU A 10 30.74 -13.41 26.36
N MET A 11 30.84 -12.09 26.42
CA MET A 11 29.71 -11.23 26.80
C MET A 11 28.58 -11.48 25.81
N LEU A 12 27.54 -12.20 26.23
CA LEU A 12 26.22 -12.02 25.65
C LEU A 12 25.55 -10.90 26.44
N VAL A 13 25.94 -9.67 26.12
CA VAL A 13 25.00 -8.56 26.19
C VAL A 13 23.94 -8.92 25.16
N THR A 14 22.86 -9.56 25.60
CA THR A 14 21.62 -9.56 24.84
C THR A 14 21.26 -8.09 24.72
N LEU A 15 21.61 -7.48 23.57
CA LEU A 15 21.00 -6.24 23.16
C LEU A 15 19.49 -6.43 23.34
N PRO A 16 18.78 -5.56 24.07
CA PRO A 16 17.36 -5.47 23.81
C PRO A 16 17.28 -5.12 22.33
N VAL A 17 16.77 -6.06 21.52
CA VAL A 17 16.02 -5.64 20.35
C VAL A 17 14.98 -4.72 20.95
N THR A 18 15.21 -3.41 20.86
CA THR A 18 14.17 -2.44 21.14
C THR A 18 13.10 -2.80 20.13
N ALA A 19 12.15 -3.63 20.55
CA ALA A 19 10.91 -3.80 19.86
C ALA A 19 10.35 -2.38 19.81
N LEU A 20 10.53 -1.75 18.65
CA LEU A 20 9.87 -0.49 18.34
C LEU A 20 8.42 -0.70 18.71
N ALA A 21 7.95 0.02 19.73
CA ALA A 21 6.58 -0.13 20.17
C ALA A 21 5.69 0.29 19.00
N GLU A 22 4.69 -0.52 18.66
CA GLU A 22 3.72 -0.15 17.64
C GLU A 22 2.48 0.31 18.39
N SER A 23 1.96 1.49 18.04
CA SER A 23 0.72 1.98 18.63
C SER A 23 -0.42 1.58 17.70
N LEU A 24 -1.38 0.81 18.22
CA LEU A 24 -2.50 0.26 17.46
C LEU A 24 -3.80 0.88 17.93
N PHE A 25 -4.49 1.59 17.05
CA PHE A 25 -5.73 2.31 17.37
C PHE A 25 -6.88 1.84 16.48
N PRO A 26 -8.09 1.62 17.01
CA PRO A 26 -9.28 1.51 16.18
C PRO A 26 -9.49 2.80 15.37
N LEU A 27 -9.84 2.66 14.09
CA LEU A 27 -10.38 3.76 13.31
C LEU A 27 -11.82 4.00 13.76
N ARG A 28 -12.11 5.21 14.24
CA ARG A 28 -13.38 5.56 14.89
C ARG A 28 -13.90 6.91 14.45
N GLY A 29 -15.23 7.02 14.33
CA GLY A 29 -15.94 8.29 14.24
C GLY A 29 -16.54 8.69 15.58
N ASP A 30 -17.43 9.68 15.56
CA ASP A 30 -18.13 10.17 16.77
C ASP A 30 -18.96 9.08 17.46
N GLU A 31 -19.47 8.11 16.68
CA GLU A 31 -20.32 7.00 17.16
C GLU A 31 -19.52 5.77 17.61
N GLY A 32 -18.18 5.82 17.56
CA GLY A 32 -17.31 4.70 17.89
C GLY A 32 -16.61 4.08 16.68
N PRO A 33 -16.16 2.81 16.76
CA PRO A 33 -15.43 2.15 15.69
C PRO A 33 -16.22 2.11 14.36
N LEU A 34 -15.54 2.41 13.25
CA LEU A 34 -16.15 2.40 11.91
C LEU A 34 -16.12 0.97 11.34
N MET A 35 -17.13 0.16 11.69
CA MET A 35 -17.20 -1.25 11.32
C MET A 35 -17.45 -1.52 9.83
N ASP A 36 -17.86 -0.50 9.07
CA ASP A 36 -18.12 -0.57 7.64
C ASP A 36 -16.99 0.04 6.78
N LEU A 37 -15.91 0.50 7.42
CA LEU A 37 -14.76 1.09 6.74
C LEU A 37 -13.85 -0.02 6.20
N GLU A 38 -13.49 0.06 4.92
CA GLU A 38 -12.52 -0.82 4.28
C GLU A 38 -11.30 0.00 3.83
N PRO A 39 -10.38 0.36 4.73
CA PRO A 39 -9.28 1.24 4.38
C PRO A 39 -8.28 0.50 3.48
N GLN A 40 -7.89 1.09 2.33
CA GLN A 40 -6.99 0.42 1.39
C GLN A 40 -5.64 1.12 1.19
N ALA A 41 -5.59 2.44 1.24
CA ALA A 41 -4.36 3.19 1.02
C ALA A 41 -4.31 4.43 1.92
N ALA A 42 -3.11 4.92 2.20
CA ALA A 42 -2.93 6.04 3.11
C ALA A 42 -1.74 6.93 2.73
N VAL A 43 -1.84 8.23 3.03
CA VAL A 43 -0.72 9.18 2.91
C VAL A 43 -0.71 10.14 4.09
N TRP A 44 0.48 10.57 4.51
CA TRP A 44 0.62 11.63 5.51
C TRP A 44 0.23 12.98 4.89
N LEU A 45 -0.69 13.67 5.55
CA LEU A 45 -1.04 15.06 5.24
C LEU A 45 -0.18 16.04 6.04
N THR A 46 -0.06 15.79 7.34
CA THR A 46 0.76 16.57 8.27
C THR A 46 1.56 15.63 9.18
N ASP A 47 2.11 16.11 10.29
CA ASP A 47 2.70 15.22 11.31
C ASP A 47 1.66 14.42 12.09
N ASP A 48 0.42 14.91 12.12
CA ASP A 48 -0.65 14.39 12.98
C ASP A 48 -1.86 13.87 12.20
N LEU A 49 -1.93 14.15 10.88
CA LEU A 49 -3.06 13.81 10.03
C LEU A 49 -2.65 12.86 8.90
N ILE A 50 -3.51 11.87 8.66
CA ILE A 50 -3.36 10.86 7.62
C ILE A 50 -4.63 10.87 6.78
N LEU A 51 -4.47 10.97 5.46
CA LEU A 51 -5.54 10.73 4.50
C LEU A 51 -5.61 9.23 4.21
N VAL A 52 -6.81 8.68 4.28
CA VAL A 52 -7.08 7.25 4.07
C VAL A 52 -8.14 7.11 2.99
N SER A 53 -7.91 6.23 2.02
CA SER A 53 -8.95 5.83 1.06
C SER A 53 -9.74 4.64 1.56
N ASP A 54 -11.05 4.67 1.32
CA ASP A 54 -12.00 3.61 1.67
C ASP A 54 -12.53 2.93 0.40
N SER A 55 -12.33 1.62 0.26
CA SER A 55 -12.84 0.85 -0.90
C SER A 55 -14.33 0.60 -0.85
N HIS A 56 -14.94 0.63 0.34
CA HIS A 56 -16.35 0.28 0.50
C HIS A 56 -17.23 1.33 -0.18
N ARG A 57 -17.01 2.60 0.17
CA ARG A 57 -17.78 3.73 -0.37
C ARG A 57 -17.04 4.55 -1.42
N ASN A 58 -15.79 4.20 -1.74
CA ASN A 58 -14.91 5.00 -2.60
C ASN A 58 -14.81 6.44 -2.13
N ASN A 59 -14.50 6.59 -0.85
CA ASN A 59 -14.35 7.87 -0.19
C ASN A 59 -12.92 8.08 0.28
N VAL A 60 -12.62 9.32 0.66
CA VAL A 60 -11.38 9.65 1.36
C VAL A 60 -11.69 10.29 2.70
N GLN A 61 -10.93 9.92 3.71
CA GLN A 61 -11.18 10.29 5.10
C GLN A 61 -9.88 10.73 5.75
N ILE A 62 -9.95 11.73 6.63
CA ILE A 62 -8.81 12.18 7.41
C ILE A 62 -8.94 11.61 8.81
N PHE A 63 -7.87 10.97 9.27
CA PHE A 63 -7.73 10.50 10.63
C PHE A 63 -6.53 11.18 11.30
N ASP A 64 -6.61 11.34 12.61
CA ASP A 64 -5.43 11.62 13.40
C ASP A 64 -4.62 10.36 13.71
N THR A 65 -3.44 10.52 14.32
CA THR A 65 -2.57 9.40 14.70
C THR A 65 -3.10 8.52 15.82
N GLU A 66 -4.22 8.88 16.46
CA GLU A 66 -4.93 8.07 17.47
C GLU A 66 -6.16 7.36 16.89
N GLY A 67 -6.32 7.37 15.56
CA GLY A 67 -7.40 6.72 14.84
C GLY A 67 -8.75 7.44 14.93
N ARG A 68 -8.80 8.69 15.41
CA ARG A 68 -10.05 9.48 15.40
C ARG A 68 -10.25 10.11 14.02
N ARG A 69 -11.44 9.93 13.46
CA ARG A 69 -11.83 10.57 12.20
C ARG A 69 -12.00 12.07 12.43
N PHE A 70 -11.18 12.84 11.73
CA PHE A 70 -11.30 14.29 11.67
C PHE A 70 -12.30 14.73 10.61
N ARG A 71 -12.29 14.06 9.44
CA ARG A 71 -13.16 14.44 8.31
C ARG A 71 -13.51 13.23 7.43
N LEU A 72 -14.72 13.25 6.87
CA LEU A 72 -15.13 12.40 5.75
C LEU A 72 -15.38 13.29 4.53
N PHE A 73 -14.78 12.94 3.41
CA PHE A 73 -15.10 13.50 2.12
C PHE A 73 -15.82 12.46 1.28
N ASP A 74 -17.07 12.77 0.95
CA ASP A 74 -17.83 11.99 -0.01
C ASP A 74 -17.31 12.34 -1.41
N ALA A 75 -16.53 11.45 -2.01
CA ALA A 75 -15.97 11.67 -3.34
C ALA A 75 -17.07 11.69 -4.45
N ALA A 76 -18.35 11.56 -4.07
CA ALA A 76 -19.53 11.65 -4.92
C ALA A 76 -19.46 10.74 -6.15
N THR A 77 -18.68 9.67 -6.08
CA THR A 77 -18.73 8.61 -7.07
C THR A 77 -19.93 7.75 -6.72
N ASN A 78 -21.12 8.11 -7.22
CA ASN A 78 -22.31 7.26 -7.11
C ASN A 78 -21.99 5.88 -7.72
N ASN A 79 -21.61 4.92 -6.88
CA ASN A 79 -21.24 3.54 -7.22
C ASN A 79 -20.44 3.37 -8.51
N PRO A 80 -19.16 3.81 -8.56
CA PRO A 80 -18.28 3.37 -9.61
C PRO A 80 -17.92 1.90 -9.35
N PRO A 81 -17.77 1.09 -10.41
CA PRO A 81 -17.36 -0.30 -10.24
C PRO A 81 -15.95 -0.47 -9.64
N ALA A 82 -15.09 0.56 -9.66
CA ALA A 82 -13.71 0.47 -9.16
C ALA A 82 -13.54 0.93 -7.72
N HIS A 83 -12.97 0.05 -6.90
CA HIS A 83 -12.60 0.26 -5.51
C HIS A 83 -11.29 1.01 -5.42
N PHE A 84 -11.21 2.06 -4.62
CA PHE A 84 -9.94 2.73 -4.35
C PHE A 84 -8.99 1.79 -3.62
N VAL A 85 -7.83 1.55 -4.21
CA VAL A 85 -6.80 0.60 -3.73
C VAL A 85 -5.43 1.21 -3.56
N GLY A 86 -5.17 2.40 -4.13
CA GLY A 86 -3.85 3.04 -4.05
C GLY A 86 -3.98 4.55 -3.94
N LEU A 87 -3.06 5.18 -3.20
CA LEU A 87 -3.05 6.61 -2.94
C LEU A 87 -1.62 7.09 -2.84
N ASP A 88 -1.23 8.12 -3.60
CA ASP A 88 0.08 8.76 -3.45
C ASP A 88 0.05 10.26 -3.72
N ARG A 89 1.08 10.97 -3.28
CA ARG A 89 1.16 12.42 -3.26
C ARG A 89 2.01 12.97 -4.40
N LEU A 90 1.44 13.83 -5.22
CA LEU A 90 2.15 14.57 -6.28
C LEU A 90 2.77 15.87 -5.76
N SER A 91 2.07 16.61 -4.91
CA SER A 91 2.54 17.84 -4.29
C SER A 91 1.89 18.02 -2.93
N ASP A 92 2.12 19.14 -2.25
CA ASP A 92 1.50 19.39 -0.94
C ASP A 92 -0.03 19.39 -0.99
N LYS A 93 -0.62 19.65 -2.17
CA LYS A 93 -2.07 19.73 -2.36
C LYS A 93 -2.62 18.86 -3.47
N GLU A 94 -1.78 18.15 -4.23
CA GLU A 94 -2.22 17.29 -5.33
C GLU A 94 -1.86 15.84 -5.05
N PHE A 95 -2.83 14.97 -5.31
CA PHE A 95 -2.77 13.55 -5.00
C PHE A 95 -3.25 12.73 -6.20
N LEU A 96 -2.82 11.47 -6.24
CA LEU A 96 -3.34 10.46 -7.14
C LEU A 96 -4.06 9.39 -6.32
N ILE A 97 -5.23 8.98 -6.78
CA ILE A 97 -5.94 7.83 -6.25
C ILE A 97 -6.25 6.84 -7.36
N LEU A 98 -5.84 5.60 -7.13
CA LEU A 98 -5.97 4.48 -8.04
C LEU A 98 -7.15 3.62 -7.60
N GLY A 99 -8.09 3.43 -8.52
CA GLY A 99 -9.19 2.48 -8.40
C GLY A 99 -8.92 1.21 -9.19
N SER A 100 -9.21 0.06 -8.59
CA SER A 100 -9.21 -1.25 -9.24
C SER A 100 -10.61 -1.86 -9.20
N HIS A 101 -11.06 -2.40 -10.32
CA HIS A 101 -12.27 -3.19 -10.40
C HIS A 101 -11.96 -4.52 -11.09
N TYR A 102 -12.29 -5.58 -10.38
CA TYR A 102 -12.34 -6.93 -10.90
C TYR A 102 -13.75 -7.26 -11.39
N HIS A 103 -13.84 -7.96 -12.51
CA HIS A 103 -15.08 -8.60 -12.93
C HIS A 103 -14.79 -10.02 -13.43
N GLU A 104 -15.25 -11.01 -12.68
CA GLU A 104 -15.01 -12.45 -12.87
C GLU A 104 -15.21 -12.94 -14.32
N LYS A 105 -16.26 -12.43 -14.98
CA LYS A 105 -16.62 -12.82 -16.35
C LYS A 105 -15.95 -12.02 -17.46
N ASN A 106 -15.01 -11.11 -17.14
CA ASN A 106 -14.35 -10.24 -18.10
C ASN A 106 -15.33 -9.54 -19.07
N ASN A 107 -16.52 -9.17 -18.59
CA ASN A 107 -17.60 -8.71 -19.47
C ASN A 107 -17.16 -7.43 -20.23
N PRO A 108 -17.24 -7.40 -21.57
CA PRO A 108 -16.91 -6.23 -22.37
C PRO A 108 -17.66 -4.95 -21.98
N ARG A 109 -18.87 -5.09 -21.43
CA ARG A 109 -19.74 -3.96 -21.04
C ARG A 109 -19.13 -3.08 -19.95
N TYR A 110 -18.40 -3.68 -19.01
CA TYR A 110 -17.76 -2.97 -17.89
C TYR A 110 -16.28 -2.73 -18.16
N ARG A 111 -15.86 -2.67 -19.44
CA ARG A 111 -14.44 -2.46 -19.77
C ARG A 111 -13.97 -1.11 -19.26
N LYS A 112 -14.63 0.00 -19.61
CA LYS A 112 -14.24 1.39 -19.28
C LYS A 112 -14.18 1.72 -17.78
N ASP A 113 -14.50 0.74 -16.97
CA ASP A 113 -14.87 0.82 -15.58
C ASP A 113 -13.92 0.01 -14.68
N ARG A 114 -12.81 -0.49 -15.25
CA ARG A 114 -11.91 -1.45 -14.58
C ARG A 114 -10.77 -0.86 -13.79
N SER A 115 -10.28 0.28 -14.25
CA SER A 115 -9.14 0.95 -13.64
C SER A 115 -9.38 2.43 -13.75
N ARG A 116 -9.36 3.11 -12.62
CA ARG A 116 -9.55 4.55 -12.55
C ARG A 116 -8.33 5.18 -11.93
N LEU A 117 -7.87 6.28 -12.47
CA LEU A 117 -6.84 7.08 -11.85
C LEU A 117 -7.34 8.51 -11.84
N HIS A 118 -7.59 9.02 -10.64
CA HIS A 118 -7.99 10.40 -10.44
C HIS A 118 -6.80 11.17 -9.89
N LYS A 119 -6.52 12.32 -10.47
CA LYS A 119 -5.71 13.35 -9.84
C LYS A 119 -6.66 14.29 -9.14
N PHE A 120 -6.49 14.50 -7.84
CA PHE A 120 -7.37 15.40 -7.08
C PHE A 120 -6.59 16.40 -6.23
N TYR A 121 -7.21 17.55 -6.00
CA TYR A 121 -6.70 18.62 -5.15
C TYR A 121 -7.31 18.54 -3.75
N LEU A 122 -6.46 18.59 -2.72
CA LEU A 122 -6.85 18.74 -1.31
C LEU A 122 -5.94 19.76 -0.63
N ASP A 123 -6.53 20.84 -0.11
CA ASP A 123 -5.87 21.76 0.82
C ASP A 123 -6.29 21.44 2.25
N VAL A 124 -5.34 20.99 3.06
CA VAL A 124 -5.59 20.59 4.44
C VAL A 124 -5.85 21.80 5.34
N GLU A 125 -5.22 22.96 5.05
CA GLU A 125 -5.35 24.15 5.89
C GLU A 125 -6.72 24.80 5.73
N THR A 126 -7.25 24.82 4.50
CA THR A 126 -8.56 25.38 4.20
C THR A 126 -9.67 24.34 4.11
N GLU A 127 -9.34 23.06 4.32
CA GLU A 127 -10.22 21.91 4.10
C GLU A 127 -10.88 21.90 2.70
N ASP A 128 -10.17 22.39 1.68
CA ASP A 128 -10.69 22.50 0.30
C ASP A 128 -10.37 21.23 -0.49
N LEU A 129 -11.38 20.38 -0.71
CA LEU A 129 -11.32 19.24 -1.61
C LEU A 129 -12.13 19.54 -2.88
N ARG A 130 -11.48 19.47 -4.04
CA ARG A 130 -12.16 19.65 -5.33
C ARG A 130 -12.79 18.34 -5.79
N LEU A 131 -14.05 18.13 -5.41
CA LEU A 131 -14.80 16.91 -5.75
C LEU A 131 -14.98 16.71 -7.27
N ASP A 132 -14.99 17.78 -8.06
CA ASP A 132 -15.09 17.67 -9.52
C ASP A 132 -13.90 16.94 -10.15
N ASP A 133 -12.76 16.91 -9.47
CA ASP A 133 -11.56 16.19 -9.94
C ASP A 133 -11.80 14.67 -10.06
N PHE A 134 -12.77 14.11 -9.33
CA PHE A 134 -13.13 12.68 -9.40
C PHE A 134 -14.04 12.34 -10.59
N LYS A 135 -14.51 13.35 -11.34
CA LYS A 135 -15.25 13.14 -12.60
C LYS A 135 -14.32 12.90 -13.78
N GLU A 136 -13.09 13.43 -13.72
CA GLU A 136 -12.07 13.25 -14.74
C GLU A 136 -11.23 12.00 -14.44
N ASN A 137 -11.07 11.12 -15.42
CA ASN A 137 -10.31 9.89 -15.27
C ASN A 137 -9.15 9.87 -16.27
N ILE A 138 -7.92 9.80 -15.75
CA ILE A 138 -6.69 9.65 -16.55
C ILE A 138 -6.66 8.28 -17.27
N SER A 139 -7.49 7.32 -16.80
CA SER A 139 -7.73 5.99 -17.40
C SER A 139 -6.47 5.32 -17.95
N PRO A 140 -5.64 4.69 -17.10
CA PRO A 140 -4.46 3.95 -17.55
C PRO A 140 -4.83 2.68 -18.33
N GLN A 141 -6.12 2.41 -18.54
CA GLN A 141 -6.63 1.13 -18.99
C GLN A 141 -6.12 0.70 -20.37
N GLU A 142 -6.21 1.57 -21.39
CA GLU A 142 -5.86 1.16 -22.76
C GLU A 142 -4.37 0.78 -22.85
N PRO A 143 -3.44 1.63 -22.34
CA PRO A 143 -2.04 1.25 -22.13
C PRO A 143 -1.84 -0.06 -21.35
N LEU A 144 -2.56 -0.25 -20.24
CA LEU A 144 -2.43 -1.45 -19.41
C LEU A 144 -2.84 -2.71 -20.17
N ARG A 145 -3.85 -2.65 -21.04
CA ARG A 145 -4.28 -3.79 -21.86
C ARG A 145 -3.22 -4.17 -22.89
N MET A 146 -2.47 -3.21 -23.39
CA MET A 146 -1.40 -3.45 -24.35
C MET A 146 -0.25 -4.29 -23.77
N THR A 147 -0.11 -4.32 -22.44
CA THR A 147 0.82 -5.23 -21.74
C THR A 147 0.46 -6.71 -21.89
N ARG A 148 -0.79 -7.03 -22.28
CA ARG A 148 -1.37 -8.40 -22.35
C ARG A 148 -1.40 -9.17 -21.01
N MET A 149 -0.86 -8.60 -19.95
CA MET A 149 -1.01 -9.08 -18.59
C MET A 149 -2.38 -8.72 -18.04
N TRP A 150 -2.86 -7.50 -18.33
CA TRP A 150 -4.12 -6.95 -17.82
C TRP A 150 -5.33 -7.51 -18.58
N GLY A 151 -6.17 -8.30 -17.89
CA GLY A 151 -7.48 -8.74 -18.39
C GLY A 151 -7.51 -10.01 -19.25
N ALA A 152 -6.47 -10.85 -19.21
CA ALA A 152 -6.45 -12.12 -19.94
C ALA A 152 -6.64 -13.32 -19.01
N THR A 153 -7.90 -13.75 -18.90
CA THR A 153 -8.41 -15.03 -18.33
C THR A 153 -8.72 -15.05 -16.82
N PRO A 154 -9.72 -15.85 -16.38
CA PRO A 154 -9.97 -16.15 -14.97
C PRO A 154 -8.76 -16.70 -14.19
N LEU A 155 -7.71 -17.13 -14.90
CA LEU A 155 -6.51 -17.77 -14.37
C LEU A 155 -5.39 -16.78 -13.98
N ARG A 156 -5.42 -15.54 -14.47
CA ARG A 156 -4.49 -14.45 -14.11
C ARG A 156 -5.27 -13.22 -13.72
N GLN A 157 -5.73 -13.21 -12.48
CA GLN A 157 -6.45 -12.10 -11.87
C GLN A 157 -5.41 -11.03 -11.49
N LEU A 158 -5.40 -9.91 -12.20
CA LEU A 158 -4.55 -8.78 -11.84
C LEU A 158 -5.44 -7.69 -11.28
N GLU A 159 -5.33 -7.49 -9.98
CA GLU A 159 -5.89 -6.34 -9.28
C GLU A 159 -4.72 -5.45 -8.88
N PHE A 160 -4.95 -4.14 -8.91
CA PHE A 160 -3.98 -3.21 -8.34
C PHE A 160 -4.06 -3.28 -6.83
N CYS A 161 -2.92 -3.15 -6.17
CA CYS A 161 -2.86 -2.98 -4.73
C CYS A 161 -2.21 -1.66 -4.30
N GLY A 162 -1.53 -0.94 -5.20
CA GLY A 162 -0.97 0.36 -4.83
C GLY A 162 -0.37 1.13 -5.99
N ILE A 163 -0.03 2.39 -5.72
CA ILE A 163 0.65 3.29 -6.65
C ILE A 163 1.75 4.04 -5.90
N ALA A 164 2.91 4.23 -6.54
CA ALA A 164 3.96 5.07 -5.99
C ALA A 164 4.64 5.91 -7.07
N VAL A 165 4.79 7.21 -6.83
CA VAL A 165 5.34 8.17 -7.80
C VAL A 165 6.76 8.60 -7.44
N ASN A 166 7.68 8.43 -8.38
CA ASN A 166 9.01 9.02 -8.32
C ASN A 166 9.08 10.22 -9.28
N LYS A 167 8.71 11.39 -8.77
CA LYS A 167 8.71 12.65 -9.54
C LYS A 167 10.08 13.00 -10.13
N SER A 168 11.14 12.77 -9.36
CA SER A 168 12.51 13.10 -9.78
C SER A 168 13.00 12.27 -10.97
N LYS A 169 12.44 11.07 -11.14
CA LYS A 169 12.78 10.13 -12.19
C LYS A 169 11.73 10.02 -13.28
N ASP A 170 10.62 10.74 -13.15
CA ASP A 170 9.46 10.65 -14.05
C ASP A 170 8.87 9.24 -14.12
N ILE A 171 8.69 8.58 -12.96
CA ILE A 171 8.17 7.20 -12.91
C ILE A 171 6.92 7.14 -12.05
N ALA A 172 5.89 6.46 -12.53
CA ALA A 172 4.81 5.93 -11.71
C ALA A 172 4.94 4.40 -11.64
N TRP A 173 4.97 3.86 -10.43
CA TRP A 173 4.99 2.42 -10.13
C TRP A 173 3.60 1.96 -9.73
N PHE A 174 3.24 0.75 -10.12
CA PHE A 174 1.97 0.12 -9.75
C PHE A 174 2.23 -1.27 -9.17
N GLY A 175 1.70 -1.51 -7.97
CA GLY A 175 1.66 -2.82 -7.33
C GLY A 175 0.47 -3.63 -7.81
N LEU A 176 0.63 -4.95 -7.87
CA LEU A 176 -0.46 -5.88 -8.19
C LEU A 176 -0.56 -6.95 -7.09
N THR A 177 -1.76 -7.46 -6.83
CA THR A 177 -2.02 -8.41 -5.73
C THR A 177 -1.41 -9.81 -5.96
N GLN A 178 -1.34 -10.30 -7.20
CA GLN A 178 -0.80 -11.63 -7.53
C GLN A 178 0.09 -11.72 -8.79
N PRO A 179 0.98 -10.77 -9.10
CA PRO A 179 1.75 -10.81 -10.32
C PRO A 179 2.99 -11.68 -10.10
N LYS A 180 2.83 -12.99 -10.25
CA LYS A 180 3.99 -13.84 -10.45
C LYS A 180 4.50 -13.59 -11.87
N SER A 181 5.74 -13.12 -11.99
CA SER A 181 6.48 -13.14 -13.25
C SER A 181 6.48 -14.57 -13.82
N GLU A 182 6.88 -14.77 -15.07
CA GLU A 182 7.03 -16.14 -15.60
C GLU A 182 7.96 -17.01 -14.74
N LYS A 183 8.86 -16.39 -13.97
CA LYS A 183 9.80 -17.05 -13.05
C LYS A 183 9.24 -17.23 -11.63
N GLY A 184 8.04 -16.74 -11.35
CA GLY A 184 7.40 -16.85 -10.04
C GLY A 184 7.74 -15.73 -9.05
N ASN A 185 8.50 -14.70 -9.47
CA ASN A 185 8.86 -13.56 -8.63
C ASN A 185 7.75 -12.52 -8.58
N LEU A 186 7.80 -11.60 -7.62
CA LEU A 186 6.97 -10.40 -7.63
C LEU A 186 7.26 -9.57 -8.90
N SER A 187 6.23 -9.30 -9.69
CA SER A 187 6.29 -8.33 -10.80
C SER A 187 5.62 -7.01 -10.42
N LEU A 188 6.18 -5.90 -10.88
CA LEU A 188 5.58 -4.56 -10.77
C LEU A 188 5.34 -4.00 -12.17
N LEU A 189 4.47 -3.00 -12.29
CA LEU A 189 4.39 -2.19 -13.51
C LEU A 189 4.98 -0.82 -13.27
N ARG A 190 5.52 -0.23 -14.34
CA ARG A 190 5.88 1.18 -14.34
C ARG A 190 5.60 1.85 -15.67
N CYS A 191 5.38 3.16 -15.64
CA CYS A 191 5.29 4.01 -16.83
C CYS A 191 5.86 5.41 -16.55
N SER A 192 5.91 6.28 -17.57
CA SER A 192 6.25 7.70 -17.40
C SER A 192 5.17 8.39 -16.57
N LEU A 193 5.56 9.11 -15.51
CA LEU A 193 4.61 9.89 -14.71
C LEU A 193 4.02 11.05 -15.51
N LYS A 194 4.83 11.76 -16.30
CA LYS A 194 4.37 12.85 -17.17
C LYS A 194 3.43 12.32 -18.25
N GLY A 195 3.77 11.22 -18.91
CA GLY A 195 2.90 10.59 -19.90
C GLY A 195 1.58 10.16 -19.28
N LEU A 196 1.62 9.56 -18.08
CA LEU A 196 0.44 9.22 -17.31
C LEU A 196 -0.43 10.45 -17.02
N LEU A 197 0.14 11.52 -16.44
CA LEU A 197 -0.60 12.74 -16.10
C LEU A 197 -1.12 13.50 -17.33
N ALA A 198 -0.49 13.32 -18.49
CA ALA A 198 -0.93 13.89 -19.76
C ALA A 198 -2.01 13.04 -20.46
N ALA A 199 -2.37 11.88 -19.90
CA ALA A 199 -3.22 10.88 -20.54
C ALA A 199 -2.71 10.54 -21.97
N ASP A 200 -1.40 10.37 -22.10
CA ASP A 200 -0.73 10.08 -23.36
C ASP A 200 -1.27 8.77 -23.98
N GLU A 201 -1.75 8.85 -25.22
CA GLU A 201 -2.32 7.70 -25.95
C GLU A 201 -1.26 6.64 -26.24
N ASP A 202 0.01 7.06 -26.34
CA ASP A 202 1.16 6.19 -26.61
C ASP A 202 1.89 5.77 -25.31
N LEU A 203 1.28 5.98 -24.13
CA LEU A 203 1.87 5.60 -22.85
C LEU A 203 2.15 4.10 -22.81
N GLU A 204 3.41 3.72 -22.59
CA GLU A 204 3.80 2.33 -22.41
C GLU A 204 3.94 1.95 -20.93
N PHE A 205 3.39 0.81 -20.57
CA PHE A 205 3.63 0.15 -19.29
C PHE A 205 4.68 -0.94 -19.45
N ALA A 206 5.76 -0.85 -18.68
CA ALA A 206 6.79 -1.87 -18.61
C ALA A 206 6.54 -2.79 -17.40
N GLU A 207 6.50 -4.10 -17.64
CA GLU A 207 6.65 -5.08 -16.57
C GLU A 207 8.07 -5.06 -16.02
N VAL A 208 8.19 -5.14 -14.70
CA VAL A 208 9.47 -5.28 -14.02
C VAL A 208 9.44 -6.52 -13.13
N ASP A 209 10.12 -7.58 -13.57
CA ASP A 209 10.44 -8.71 -12.70
C ASP A 209 11.46 -8.24 -11.65
N THR A 210 11.04 -8.23 -10.39
CA THR A 210 11.86 -7.71 -9.29
C THR A 210 12.97 -8.65 -8.87
N GLY A 211 12.96 -9.92 -9.31
CA GLY A 211 13.80 -10.98 -8.79
C GLY A 211 13.48 -11.39 -7.35
N PHE A 212 12.42 -10.84 -6.77
CA PHE A 212 12.03 -11.08 -5.39
C PHE A 212 10.99 -12.20 -5.31
N ALA A 213 11.41 -13.36 -4.85
CA ALA A 213 10.50 -14.44 -4.49
C ALA A 213 9.78 -14.09 -3.18
N LEU A 214 8.45 -14.03 -3.23
CA LEU A 214 7.63 -13.68 -2.06
C LEU A 214 7.85 -14.70 -0.93
N PRO A 215 8.20 -14.24 0.29
CA PRO A 215 8.50 -15.13 1.39
C PRO A 215 7.24 -15.84 1.89
N LEU A 216 7.46 -17.00 2.50
CA LEU A 216 6.44 -17.73 3.26
C LEU A 216 6.35 -17.12 4.67
N GLU A 217 5.15 -16.78 5.12
CA GLU A 217 4.89 -16.38 6.50
C GLU A 217 4.80 -17.63 7.38
N GLU A 218 5.66 -17.69 8.41
CA GLU A 218 5.82 -18.87 9.27
C GLU A 218 4.56 -19.15 10.10
N ARG A 219 3.82 -18.12 10.52
CA ARG A 219 2.64 -18.29 11.40
C ARG A 219 1.48 -19.00 10.71
N CYS A 220 1.22 -18.71 9.44
CA CYS A 220 0.15 -19.36 8.67
C CYS A 220 0.63 -20.36 7.63
N GLN A 221 1.95 -20.46 7.38
CA GLN A 221 2.52 -21.29 6.32
C GLN A 221 1.92 -20.91 4.94
N ARG A 222 1.82 -19.61 4.66
CA ARG A 222 1.28 -19.06 3.39
C ARG A 222 2.24 -18.07 2.76
N PRO A 223 2.32 -18.01 1.43
CA PRO A 223 3.06 -16.94 0.76
C PRO A 223 2.45 -15.59 1.13
N THR A 224 3.30 -14.62 1.44
CA THR A 224 2.91 -13.22 1.52
C THR A 224 2.48 -12.69 0.15
N TYR A 225 1.69 -11.63 0.13
CA TYR A 225 1.30 -10.90 -1.07
C TYR A 225 1.50 -9.40 -0.87
N LEU A 226 1.68 -8.67 -1.98
CA LEU A 226 1.86 -7.22 -1.95
C LEU A 226 0.52 -6.54 -1.72
N THR A 227 0.46 -5.67 -0.72
CA THR A 227 -0.71 -4.83 -0.44
C THR A 227 -0.49 -3.37 -0.75
N ASP A 228 0.74 -2.84 -0.66
CA ASP A 228 1.03 -1.45 -1.03
C ASP A 228 2.53 -1.24 -1.32
N LEU A 229 2.89 -0.10 -1.91
CA LEU A 229 4.26 0.30 -2.22
C LEU A 229 4.47 1.81 -2.12
N HIS A 230 5.70 2.23 -1.80
CA HIS A 230 6.07 3.64 -1.70
C HIS A 230 7.48 3.89 -2.21
N VAL A 231 7.74 5.05 -2.81
CA VAL A 231 9.08 5.46 -3.27
C VAL A 231 9.84 6.14 -2.14
N LEU A 232 11.02 5.64 -1.81
CA LEU A 232 11.94 6.22 -0.84
C LEU A 232 12.79 7.34 -1.47
N ASP A 233 13.48 8.13 -0.63
CA ASP A 233 14.24 9.32 -1.06
C ASP A 233 15.33 9.00 -2.09
N ASP A 234 15.89 7.78 -2.04
CA ASP A 234 16.92 7.30 -2.96
C ASP A 234 16.35 6.66 -4.25
N GLY A 235 15.03 6.64 -4.39
CA GLY A 235 14.31 6.03 -5.52
C GLY A 235 14.11 4.52 -5.42
N SER A 236 14.54 3.87 -4.32
CA SER A 236 14.14 2.50 -4.02
C SER A 236 12.68 2.43 -3.59
N LEU A 237 12.08 1.24 -3.62
CA LEU A 237 10.70 1.01 -3.22
C LEU A 237 10.66 0.37 -1.83
N LEU A 238 9.83 0.91 -0.96
CA LEU A 238 9.32 0.19 0.20
C LEU A 238 8.09 -0.60 -0.23
N LEU A 239 8.04 -1.87 0.11
CA LEU A 239 6.99 -2.81 -0.25
C LEU A 239 6.32 -3.28 1.04
N LEU A 240 5.00 -3.12 1.14
CA LEU A 240 4.19 -3.68 2.20
C LEU A 240 3.68 -5.05 1.78
N LEU A 241 4.15 -6.08 2.47
CA LEU A 241 3.70 -7.45 2.26
C LEU A 241 2.85 -7.91 3.42
N THR A 242 1.73 -8.57 3.14
CA THR A 242 0.82 -9.12 4.15
C THR A 242 0.59 -10.61 3.92
N ALA A 243 0.28 -11.33 4.98
CA ALA A 243 -0.16 -12.72 4.93
C ALA A 243 -1.39 -12.93 5.82
N ASP A 244 -2.35 -13.69 5.29
CA ASP A 244 -3.57 -14.13 5.96
C ASP A 244 -3.82 -15.63 5.72
N ASP A 245 -4.80 -16.18 6.43
CA ASP A 245 -5.24 -17.56 6.27
C ASP A 245 -6.12 -17.76 5.01
N LEU A 246 -6.38 -19.03 4.67
CA LEU A 246 -7.15 -19.44 3.48
C LEU A 246 -8.52 -18.76 3.33
N GLU A 247 -9.12 -18.35 4.44
CA GLU A 247 -10.45 -17.75 4.47
C GLU A 247 -10.42 -16.22 4.60
N GLY A 248 -9.23 -15.62 4.76
CA GLY A 248 -9.10 -14.18 5.05
C GLY A 248 -9.70 -13.77 6.40
N LYS A 249 -9.92 -14.73 7.30
CA LYS A 249 -10.57 -14.53 8.61
C LYS A 249 -9.57 -14.51 9.76
N ARG A 250 -8.35 -15.00 9.54
CA ARG A 250 -7.23 -14.84 10.46
C ARG A 250 -6.10 -14.15 9.75
N PHE A 251 -5.88 -12.91 10.14
CA PHE A 251 -4.73 -12.13 9.70
C PHE A 251 -3.52 -12.58 10.50
N CYS A 252 -2.35 -12.64 9.86
CA CYS A 252 -1.15 -13.11 10.54
C CYS A 252 -0.27 -11.94 10.93
N THR A 253 0.32 -11.31 9.91
CA THR A 253 1.21 -10.17 10.09
C THR A 253 1.49 -9.51 8.75
N SER A 254 2.02 -8.31 8.81
CA SER A 254 2.64 -7.62 7.69
C SER A 254 4.14 -7.45 7.90
N SER A 255 4.85 -7.19 6.80
CA SER A 255 6.29 -6.93 6.78
C SER A 255 6.62 -5.88 5.72
N LEU A 256 7.66 -5.10 6.00
CA LEU A 256 8.21 -4.11 5.08
C LEU A 256 9.50 -4.61 4.47
N TYR A 257 9.58 -4.58 3.16
CA TYR A 257 10.78 -4.88 2.39
C TYR A 257 11.21 -3.65 1.60
N ARG A 258 12.52 -3.39 1.54
CA ARG A 258 13.10 -2.42 0.61
C ARG A 258 13.57 -3.16 -0.62
N TRP A 259 13.14 -2.74 -1.79
CA TRP A 259 13.62 -3.22 -3.08
C TRP A 259 14.27 -2.09 -3.87
N VAL A 260 15.51 -2.30 -4.28
CA VAL A 260 16.23 -1.37 -5.16
C VAL A 260 16.00 -1.82 -6.61
N PRO A 261 15.53 -0.95 -7.52
CA PRO A 261 15.37 -1.30 -8.93
C PRO A 261 16.65 -1.87 -9.55
N GLY A 262 16.56 -3.09 -10.11
CA GLY A 262 17.70 -3.85 -10.65
C GLY A 262 18.61 -4.48 -9.59
N GLY A 263 18.28 -4.34 -8.31
CA GLY A 263 18.99 -4.87 -7.17
C GLY A 263 18.21 -5.97 -6.44
N LYS A 264 18.45 -6.10 -5.13
CA LYS A 264 17.82 -7.12 -4.27
C LYS A 264 16.75 -6.50 -3.37
N ALA A 265 15.76 -7.31 -3.02
CA ALA A 265 14.86 -7.02 -1.90
C ALA A 265 15.54 -7.36 -0.57
N THR A 266 15.35 -6.52 0.43
CA THR A 266 15.88 -6.67 1.79
C THR A 266 14.77 -6.45 2.80
N LEU A 267 14.69 -7.33 3.81
CA LEU A 267 13.73 -7.18 4.89
C LEU A 267 14.12 -5.96 5.73
N VAL A 268 13.17 -5.04 5.94
CA VAL A 268 13.35 -3.85 6.76
C VAL A 268 12.75 -4.05 8.14
N LYS A 269 11.50 -4.55 8.19
CA LYS A 269 10.77 -4.80 9.44
C LYS A 269 9.78 -5.92 9.23
N LYS A 270 9.68 -6.83 10.20
CA LYS A 270 8.71 -7.92 10.23
C LYS A 270 7.80 -7.81 11.44
N ASP A 271 6.82 -8.71 11.50
CA ASP A 271 5.89 -8.85 12.63
C ASP A 271 5.09 -7.55 12.89
N LEU A 272 4.79 -6.79 11.83
CA LEU A 272 4.02 -5.54 11.88
C LEU A 272 2.53 -5.84 11.94
N ALA A 273 1.81 -5.08 12.78
CA ALA A 273 0.35 -5.19 12.90
C ALA A 273 -0.12 -6.66 13.07
N PRO A 274 0.39 -7.41 14.07
CA PRO A 274 0.03 -8.80 14.27
C PRO A 274 -1.49 -8.95 14.40
N ASP A 275 -2.04 -10.01 13.81
CA ASP A 275 -3.48 -10.29 13.79
C ASP A 275 -4.33 -9.22 13.10
N ASN A 276 -3.72 -8.35 12.28
CA ASN A 276 -4.39 -7.38 11.44
C ASN A 276 -3.89 -7.48 9.99
N ARG A 277 -4.75 -7.14 9.03
CA ARG A 277 -4.38 -7.14 7.60
C ARG A 277 -4.04 -5.73 7.16
N ALA A 278 -2.75 -5.40 7.12
CA ALA A 278 -2.32 -4.11 6.58
C ALA A 278 -2.53 -4.07 5.06
N THR A 279 -3.33 -3.12 4.62
CA THR A 279 -3.72 -2.92 3.22
C THR A 279 -3.02 -1.72 2.61
N GLY A 280 -2.75 -0.68 3.40
CA GLY A 280 -2.10 0.54 2.92
C GLY A 280 -1.06 1.09 3.88
N MET A 281 -0.11 1.87 3.37
CA MET A 281 0.90 2.55 4.18
C MET A 281 1.09 4.03 3.83
N ALA A 282 1.10 4.86 4.87
CA ALA A 282 1.53 6.24 4.79
C ALA A 282 3.00 6.35 5.19
N VAL A 283 3.84 6.84 4.29
CA VAL A 283 5.29 7.01 4.53
C VAL A 283 5.69 8.48 4.40
N LYS A 284 6.44 9.00 5.38
CA LYS A 284 6.96 10.37 5.39
C LYS A 284 8.46 10.35 5.68
N SER A 285 9.25 10.90 4.77
CA SER A 285 10.69 11.07 5.01
C SER A 285 10.95 12.11 6.11
N LEU A 286 11.88 11.77 7.01
CA LEU A 286 12.45 12.65 8.03
C LEU A 286 13.92 13.00 7.71
N GLY A 287 14.38 12.65 6.51
CA GLY A 287 15.76 12.79 6.07
C GLY A 287 16.72 11.76 6.66
N GLY A 288 17.86 11.58 5.98
CA GLY A 288 18.92 10.67 6.42
C GLY A 288 18.51 9.19 6.43
N GLY A 289 17.61 8.79 5.52
CA GLY A 289 17.10 7.42 5.42
C GLY A 289 16.16 7.02 6.57
N ARG A 290 15.58 8.00 7.29
CA ARG A 290 14.61 7.75 8.36
C ARG A 290 13.21 8.14 7.90
N TYR A 291 12.23 7.31 8.24
CA TYR A 291 10.87 7.45 7.76
C TYR A 291 9.87 7.26 8.90
N ARG A 292 8.88 8.15 8.99
CA ARG A 292 7.67 7.90 9.79
C ARG A 292 6.72 7.06 8.95
N ILE A 293 6.16 6.02 9.56
CA ILE A 293 5.27 5.06 8.89
C ILE A 293 4.02 4.87 9.72
N ALA A 294 2.87 4.94 9.04
CA ALA A 294 1.62 4.44 9.56
C ALA A 294 1.04 3.43 8.57
N LEU A 295 0.37 2.40 9.09
CA LEU A 295 -0.34 1.39 8.32
C LEU A 295 -1.82 1.52 8.60
N VAL A 296 -2.64 1.37 7.57
CA VAL A 296 -4.07 1.15 7.73
C VAL A 296 -4.37 -0.33 7.53
N CYS A 297 -5.23 -0.87 8.39
CA CYS A 297 -5.59 -2.27 8.38
C CYS A 297 -7.09 -2.43 8.12
N ASP A 298 -7.40 -3.06 7.00
CA ASP A 298 -8.74 -3.57 6.73
C ASP A 298 -8.86 -4.99 7.27
N ASN A 299 -9.54 -5.10 8.41
CA ASN A 299 -9.77 -6.35 9.10
C ASN A 299 -11.08 -7.04 8.66
N VAL A 300 -11.72 -6.59 7.57
CA VAL A 300 -13.00 -7.12 7.10
C VAL A 300 -14.01 -7.18 8.25
N ALA A 301 -14.20 -6.03 8.89
CA ALA A 301 -14.85 -5.95 10.20
C ALA A 301 -16.30 -6.46 10.18
N SER A 302 -16.96 -6.42 9.02
CA SER A 302 -18.27 -7.02 8.76
C SER A 302 -18.30 -8.54 8.91
N GLU A 303 -17.17 -9.22 8.72
CA GLU A 303 -17.04 -10.67 8.83
C GLU A 303 -16.33 -11.12 10.12
N THR A 304 -15.35 -10.35 10.59
CA THR A 304 -14.49 -10.74 11.72
C THR A 304 -14.91 -10.13 13.05
N GLU A 305 -15.78 -9.11 13.04
CA GLU A 305 -16.09 -8.24 14.18
C GLU A 305 -14.87 -7.48 14.76
N ILE A 306 -13.71 -7.53 14.09
CA ILE A 306 -12.52 -6.79 14.47
C ILE A 306 -12.54 -5.45 13.72
N PRO A 307 -12.54 -4.30 14.42
CA PRO A 307 -12.60 -3.00 13.75
C PRO A 307 -11.34 -2.74 12.93
N PRO A 308 -11.43 -1.94 11.86
CA PRO A 308 -10.28 -1.44 11.13
C PRO A 308 -9.32 -0.69 12.05
N ARG A 309 -8.02 -0.78 11.77
CA ARG A 309 -6.97 -0.21 12.64
C ARG A 309 -6.07 0.77 11.91
N LEU A 310 -5.55 1.71 12.69
CA LEU A 310 -4.36 2.49 12.38
C LEU A 310 -3.21 1.96 13.24
N VAL A 311 -2.10 1.61 12.59
CA VAL A 311 -0.84 1.25 13.26
C VAL A 311 0.14 2.38 13.02
N VAL A 312 0.67 3.00 14.06
CA VAL A 312 1.74 3.99 13.95
C VAL A 312 3.01 3.43 14.57
N LEU A 313 4.10 3.40 13.81
CA LEU A 313 5.40 3.01 14.35
C LEU A 313 5.89 4.11 15.32
N SER A 314 6.17 3.74 16.58
CA SER A 314 6.52 4.73 17.62
C SER A 314 7.84 5.47 17.34
N GLU A 315 8.83 4.80 16.77
CA GLU A 315 10.06 5.46 16.32
C GLU A 315 10.19 5.41 14.80
N PRO A 316 10.88 6.40 14.21
CA PRO A 316 11.15 6.40 12.79
C PRO A 316 11.89 5.15 12.33
N LEU A 317 11.41 4.53 11.26
CA LEU A 317 12.06 3.39 10.63
C LEU A 317 13.29 3.88 9.87
N LYS A 318 14.45 3.30 10.19
CA LYS A 318 15.68 3.54 9.45
C LYS A 318 15.81 2.53 8.31
N VAL A 319 15.84 3.02 7.09
CA VAL A 319 16.02 2.21 5.89
C VAL A 319 17.41 2.50 5.32
N HIS A 320 18.24 1.47 5.30
CA HIS A 320 19.59 1.47 4.73
C HIS A 320 19.53 1.00 3.28
#